data_AF-A0A6B3N6P2-F1
#
_entry.id   AF-A0A6B3N6P2-F1
#
_cell.length_a   1.000
_cell.length_b   1.000
_cell.length_c   1.000
_cell.angle_alpha   90.00
_cell.angle_beta   90.00
_cell.angle_gamma   90.00
#
_symmetry.space_group_name_H-M   'P 1'
#
loop_
_entity.id
_entity.type
_entity.pdbx_description
1 polymer ?
#
loop_
_entity_poly.entity_id
_entity_poly.type
_entity_poly.pdbx_seq_one_letter_code
_entity_poly.pdbx_strand_id
1 'polypeptide(L)' 'PFSSFSFSSDLEQVDQLLAEKTTGGLRMVDGISLLGMLQLPVYIRRALQKETEIFTFANPPESLGQGIMAKSH' A
#
# COMPACT_ATOMS: atom_id res chain seq x y z
N PRO A 1 -5.99 -28.25 1.52
CA PRO A 1 -5.68 -27.71 0.18
C PRO A 1 -6.07 -26.23 0.11
N PHE A 2 -5.13 -25.34 0.45
CA PHE A 2 -5.31 -23.90 0.25
C PHE A 2 -5.41 -23.63 -1.25
N SER A 3 -6.34 -22.75 -1.62
CA SER A 3 -6.75 -22.35 -2.96
C SER A 3 -5.63 -21.70 -3.79
N SER A 4 -4.57 -22.44 -4.10
CA SER A 4 -3.46 -22.00 -4.92
C SER A 4 -3.89 -21.60 -6.33
N PHE A 5 -5.04 -22.10 -6.81
CA PHE A 5 -5.57 -21.82 -8.14
C PHE A 5 -6.15 -20.39 -8.31
N SER A 6 -6.62 -19.75 -7.24
CA SER A 6 -7.25 -18.42 -7.34
C SER A 6 -6.20 -17.30 -7.39
N PHE A 7 -5.16 -17.41 -6.56
CA PHE A 7 -4.12 -16.36 -6.45
C PHE A 7 -3.33 -16.18 -7.74
N SER A 8 -3.02 -17.26 -8.46
CA SER A 8 -2.30 -17.17 -9.72
C SER A 8 -3.10 -16.41 -10.78
N SER A 9 -4.42 -16.61 -10.84
CA SER A 9 -5.28 -15.91 -11.80
C SER A 9 -5.40 -14.41 -11.50
N ASP A 10 -5.40 -14.02 -10.21
CA ASP A 10 -5.45 -12.60 -9.83
C ASP A 10 -4.14 -11.86 -10.17
N LEU A 11 -2.99 -12.53 -10.01
CA LEU A 11 -1.69 -11.96 -10.35
C LEU A 11 -1.55 -11.74 -11.87
N GLU A 12 -1.99 -12.70 -12.68
CA GLU A 12 -2.00 -12.57 -14.15
C GLU A 12 -2.91 -11.44 -14.62
N GLN A 13 -4.07 -11.26 -13.99
CA GLN A 13 -4.96 -10.13 -14.29
C GLN A 13 -4.30 -8.79 -13.96
N VAL A 14 -3.55 -8.71 -12.85
CA VAL A 14 -2.78 -7.50 -12.51
C VAL A 14 -1.69 -7.25 -13.55
N ASP A 15 -0.95 -8.27 -13.98
CA ASP A 15 0.07 -8.13 -15.02
C ASP A 15 -0.54 -7.63 -16.34
N GLN A 16 -1.70 -8.16 -16.73
CA GLN A 16 -2.42 -7.68 -17.90
C GLN A 16 -2.83 -6.21 -17.75
N LEU A 17 -3.39 -5.82 -16.61
CA LEU A 17 -3.76 -4.43 -16.35
C LEU A 17 -2.56 -3.49 -16.38
N LEU A 18 -1.41 -3.90 -15.83
CA LEU A 18 -0.17 -3.12 -15.89
C LEU A 18 0.29 -2.93 -17.34
N ALA A 19 0.24 -3.98 -18.16
CA ALA A 19 0.60 -3.90 -19.58
C ALA A 19 -0.36 -2.98 -20.38
N GLU A 20 -1.66 -3.02 -20.09
CA GLU A 20 -2.68 -2.23 -20.79
C GLU A 20 -2.72 -0.75 -20.37
N LYS A 21 -2.40 -0.45 -19.10
CA LYS A 21 -2.59 0.89 -18.51
C LYS A 21 -1.29 1.66 -18.31
N THR A 22 -0.15 1.06 -18.59
CA THR A 22 1.16 1.71 -18.48
C THR A 22 1.93 1.63 -19.78
N THR A 23 2.98 2.43 -19.92
CA THR A 23 3.85 2.45 -21.10
C THR A 23 5.31 2.28 -20.68
N GLY A 24 6.15 1.79 -21.60
CA GLY A 24 7.59 1.69 -21.39
C GLY A 24 8.09 0.46 -20.61
N GLY A 25 7.20 -0.42 -20.15
CA GLY A 25 7.53 -1.67 -19.46
C GLY A 25 8.12 -1.43 -18.07
N LEU A 26 7.30 -1.64 -17.03
CA LEU A 26 7.74 -1.47 -15.64
C LEU A 26 8.82 -2.50 -15.29
N ARG A 27 9.94 -2.04 -14.75
CA ARG A 27 11.08 -2.90 -14.40
C ARG A 27 11.02 -3.48 -12.99
N MET A 28 10.32 -2.78 -12.09
CA MET A 28 10.23 -3.12 -10.66
C MET A 28 8.86 -3.70 -10.29
N VAL A 29 7.84 -3.47 -11.11
CA VAL A 29 6.44 -3.72 -10.75
C VAL A 29 5.82 -4.70 -11.75
N ASP A 30 5.37 -5.82 -11.20
CA ASP A 30 4.55 -6.89 -11.76
C ASP A 30 3.50 -7.29 -10.71
N GLY A 31 2.66 -8.29 -10.98
CA GLY A 31 1.64 -8.74 -10.05
C GLY A 31 2.22 -9.22 -8.71
N ILE A 32 3.34 -9.94 -8.74
CA ILE A 32 3.96 -10.54 -7.53
C ILE A 32 4.56 -9.44 -6.64
N SER A 33 5.36 -8.57 -7.21
CA SER A 33 5.99 -7.45 -6.51
C SER A 33 4.95 -6.48 -5.97
N LEU A 34 3.89 -6.18 -6.73
CA LEU A 34 2.79 -5.35 -6.25
C LEU A 34 2.04 -6.00 -5.08
N LEU A 35 1.75 -7.30 -5.15
CA LEU A 35 1.17 -8.04 -4.02
C LEU A 35 2.07 -7.94 -2.79
N GLY A 36 3.37 -8.13 -2.95
CA GLY A 36 4.34 -8.01 -1.87
C GLY A 36 4.35 -6.62 -1.23
N MET A 37 4.32 -5.56 -2.04
CA MET A 37 4.30 -4.17 -1.55
C MET A 37 3.03 -3.84 -0.75
N LEU A 38 1.89 -4.43 -1.11
CA LEU A 38 0.59 -4.15 -0.49
C LEU A 38 0.30 -5.04 0.74
N GLN A 39 1.16 -6.03 1.03
CA GLN A 39 1.04 -6.86 2.23
C GLN A 39 1.67 -6.17 3.45
N LEU A 40 0.87 -5.32 4.10
CA LEU A 40 1.28 -4.58 5.30
C LEU A 40 1.67 -5.52 6.46
N PRO A 41 2.75 -5.23 7.22
CA PRO A 41 3.09 -5.96 8.44
C PRO A 41 1.96 -5.95 9.47
N VAL A 42 1.94 -6.96 10.36
CA VAL A 42 0.88 -7.17 11.36
C VAL A 42 0.60 -5.92 12.20
N TYR A 43 1.64 -5.23 12.67
CA TYR A 43 1.48 -4.07 13.54
C TYR A 43 0.84 -2.88 12.82
N ILE A 44 1.13 -2.68 11.53
CA ILE A 44 0.50 -1.64 10.70
C ILE A 44 -0.98 -1.95 10.51
N ARG A 45 -1.35 -3.20 10.17
CA ARG A 45 -2.76 -3.60 10.02
C ARG A 45 -3.57 -3.35 11.29
N ARG A 46 -2.98 -3.66 12.45
CA ARG A 46 -3.59 -3.41 13.76
C ARG A 46 -3.73 -1.93 14.09
N ALA A 47 -2.77 -1.10 13.68
CA ALA A 47 -2.85 0.35 13.83
C ALA A 47 -4.00 0.91 12.98
N LEU A 48 -4.08 0.53 11.70
CA LEU A 48 -5.16 0.95 10.80
C LEU A 48 -6.55 0.55 11.30
N GLN A 49 -6.71 -0.64 11.90
CA GLN A 49 -7.98 -1.08 12.49
C GLN A 49 -8.45 -0.22 13.69
N LYS A 50 -7.51 0.44 14.37
CA LYS A 50 -7.78 1.30 15.52
C LYS A 50 -7.87 2.77 15.14
N GLU A 51 -7.46 3.11 13.92
CA GLU A 51 -7.47 4.48 13.42
C GLU A 51 -8.91 4.92 13.20
N THR A 52 -9.24 6.10 13.72
CA THR A 52 -10.60 6.66 13.66
C THR A 52 -10.59 8.15 13.31
N GLU A 53 -9.42 8.76 13.23
CA GLU A 53 -9.29 10.16 12.88
C GLU A 53 -9.73 10.40 11.43
N ILE A 54 -10.68 11.33 11.25
CA ILE A 54 -11.19 11.72 9.94
C ILE A 54 -10.67 13.11 9.63
N PHE A 55 -9.78 13.20 8.64
CA PHE A 55 -9.33 14.47 8.11
C PHE A 55 -10.38 15.09 7.20
N THR A 56 -10.73 16.35 7.47
CA THR A 56 -11.71 17.12 6.69
C THR A 56 -11.16 18.49 6.35
N PHE A 57 -11.81 19.24 5.46
CA PHE A 57 -11.41 20.62 5.20
C PHE A 57 -11.50 21.53 6.44
N ALA A 58 -12.44 21.25 7.34
CA ALA A 58 -12.61 21.99 8.60
C ALA A 58 -11.61 21.54 9.68
N ASN A 59 -11.15 20.29 9.62
CA ASN A 59 -10.15 19.70 10.51
C ASN A 59 -9.05 19.03 9.66
N PRO A 60 -8.15 19.83 9.05
CA PRO A 60 -7.07 19.31 8.22
C PRO A 60 -6.05 18.56 9.08
N PRO A 61 -5.28 17.64 8.48
CA PRO A 61 -4.20 16.97 9.20
C PRO A 61 -3.14 17.98 9.65
N GLU A 62 -2.55 17.75 10.82
CA GLU A 62 -1.33 18.43 11.20
C GLU A 62 -0.24 18.13 10.15
N SER A 63 0.56 19.14 9.81
CA SER A 63 1.57 19.00 8.75
C SER A 63 2.57 17.89 9.10
N LEU A 64 2.76 16.94 8.19
CA LEU A 64 3.81 15.91 8.22
C LEU A 64 5.21 16.52 7.96
N GLY A 65 5.53 17.64 8.61
CA GLY A 65 6.66 18.52 8.25
C GLY A 65 7.49 19.05 9.41
N GLN A 66 7.09 18.81 10.66
CA GLN A 66 8.00 18.99 11.78
C GLN A 66 8.62 17.63 12.07
N GLY A 67 9.75 17.36 11.39
CA GLY A 67 10.60 16.23 11.72
C GLY A 67 10.78 16.16 13.23
N ILE A 68 10.84 14.93 13.75
CA ILE A 68 10.99 14.59 15.16
C ILE A 68 12.30 15.20 15.70
N MET A 69 12.27 16.50 15.99
CA MET A 69 13.31 17.28 16.65
C MET A 69 12.67 17.90 17.89
N ALA A 70 11.89 17.10 18.62
CA ALA A 70 11.47 17.45 19.95
C ALA A 70 12.46 16.83 20.95
N LYS A 71 13.32 17.71 21.46
CA LYS A 71 14.12 17.63 22.69
C LYS A 71 15.58 17.14 22.57
N SER A 72 16.47 18.09 22.34
CA SER A 72 17.81 18.07 22.92
C SER A 72 17.95 19.27 23.85
N HIS A 73 18.26 18.98 25.12
CA HIS A 73 18.46 19.85 26.29
C HIS A 73 17.24 20.55 26.91
#